data_AF-A0A7S2S859-F1
#
_entry.id   AF-A0A7S2S859-F1
#
_cell.length_a   1.000
_cell.length_b   1.000
_cell.length_c   1.000
_cell.angle_alpha   90.00
_cell.angle_beta   90.00
_cell.angle_gamma   90.00
#
_symmetry.space_group_name_H-M   'P 1'
#
loop_
_entity.id
_entity.type
_entity.pdbx_description
1 polymer ?
#
loop_
_entity_poly.entity_id
_entity_poly.type
_entity_poly.pdbx_seq_one_letter_code
_entity_poly.pdbx_strand_id
1 'polypeptide(L)'
;SFAQYATIARDTSGDLPLVFEEQQPDETVRESESEIQKFVPKVIRRKADLVDDSLLPVRHGEIVGSLILDRLIEIFGNTPSAIPSIPDGSRPSTQILLATLQQLVNLFVINGFAWEGNVSLTKEGTKLMLGSAAGSEFTVKLSSPATLWSGQALKQRKAKTLNDFFMKSAKVLLARAGYIVTSASTEYTNNQEINKFTIA
;
A
#
# COMPACT_ATOMS: atom_id res chain seq x y z
N SER A 1 -5.73 6.06 10.57
CA SER A 1 -7.12 5.95 11.09
C SER A 1 -8.14 6.31 10.00
N PHE A 2 -9.44 6.04 10.21
CA PHE A 2 -10.50 6.43 9.25
C PHE A 2 -10.50 7.92 8.93
N ALA A 3 -10.46 8.77 9.97
CA ALA A 3 -10.55 10.22 9.82
C ALA A 3 -9.42 10.78 8.94
N GLN A 4 -8.18 10.33 9.16
CA GLN A 4 -7.03 10.73 8.34
C GLN A 4 -7.26 10.42 6.86
N TYR A 5 -7.72 9.21 6.54
CA TYR A 5 -7.96 8.84 5.16
C TYR A 5 -9.21 9.44 4.55
N ALA A 6 -10.23 9.73 5.36
CA ALA A 6 -11.38 10.50 4.89
C ALA A 6 -10.96 11.92 4.51
N THR A 7 -10.08 12.55 5.30
CA THR A 7 -9.47 13.84 4.98
C THR A 7 -8.63 13.75 3.72
N ILE A 8 -7.68 12.79 3.63
CA ILE A 8 -6.85 12.59 2.43
C ILE A 8 -7.73 12.34 1.20
N ALA A 9 -8.77 11.51 1.29
CA ALA A 9 -9.64 11.20 0.16
C ALA A 9 -10.45 12.42 -0.29
N ARG A 10 -10.94 13.25 0.64
CA ARG A 10 -11.59 14.52 0.33
C ARG A 10 -10.61 15.45 -0.36
N ASP A 11 -9.43 15.59 0.20
CA ASP A 11 -8.44 16.55 -0.25
C ASP A 11 -7.89 16.15 -1.62
N THR A 12 -7.60 14.87 -1.87
CA THR A 12 -7.21 14.33 -3.20
C THR A 12 -8.36 14.27 -4.23
N SER A 13 -9.56 14.75 -3.88
CA SER A 13 -10.71 14.77 -4.77
C SER A 13 -11.11 16.15 -5.29
N GLY A 14 -10.51 17.23 -4.77
CA GLY A 14 -10.77 18.61 -5.19
C GLY A 14 -9.54 19.28 -5.81
N ASP A 15 -9.74 20.50 -6.32
CA ASP A 15 -8.71 21.39 -6.87
C ASP A 15 -7.79 21.86 -5.74
N LEU A 16 -6.73 21.09 -5.49
CA LEU A 16 -5.81 21.36 -4.39
C LEU A 16 -4.82 22.45 -4.81
N PRO A 17 -4.53 23.44 -3.95
CA PRO A 17 -3.55 24.46 -4.28
C PRO A 17 -2.16 23.85 -4.54
N LEU A 18 -1.51 24.32 -5.60
CA LEU A 18 -0.13 23.90 -5.94
C LEU A 18 0.89 24.42 -4.93
N VAL A 19 0.57 25.50 -4.25
CA VAL A 19 1.37 26.13 -3.20
C VAL A 19 0.44 26.49 -2.07
N PHE A 20 0.74 26.04 -0.85
CA PHE A 20 0.00 26.41 0.34
C PHE A 20 0.95 26.58 1.54
N GLU A 21 0.45 27.21 2.60
CA GLU A 21 1.19 27.44 3.83
C GLU A 21 0.67 26.50 4.92
N GLU A 22 1.58 25.76 5.55
CA GLU A 22 1.26 24.84 6.65
C GLU A 22 2.04 25.23 7.90
N GLN A 23 1.38 25.18 9.06
CA GLN A 23 2.03 25.34 10.36
C GLN A 23 2.74 24.04 10.73
N GLN A 24 4.07 24.03 10.77
CA GLN A 24 4.87 22.86 11.16
C GLN A 24 5.63 23.13 12.47
N PRO A 25 5.91 22.09 13.28
CA PRO A 25 6.75 22.23 14.46
C PRO A 25 8.10 22.86 14.08
N ASP A 26 8.54 23.84 14.87
CA ASP A 26 9.84 24.46 14.64
C ASP A 26 10.97 23.50 15.08
N GLU A 27 11.55 22.80 14.11
CA GLU A 27 12.67 21.86 14.33
C GLU A 27 13.93 22.53 14.90
N THR A 28 14.02 23.87 14.87
CA THR A 28 15.16 24.61 15.43
C THR A 28 15.04 24.85 16.94
N VAL A 29 13.84 24.67 17.50
CA VAL A 29 13.59 24.79 18.93
C VAL A 29 13.67 23.40 19.55
N ARG A 30 14.75 23.13 20.29
CA ARG A 30 14.85 21.91 21.10
C ARG A 30 13.82 22.01 22.23
N GLU A 31 12.88 21.08 22.26
CA GLU A 31 11.91 20.94 23.33
C GLU A 31 12.64 20.81 24.68
N SER A 32 12.53 21.83 25.53
CA SER A 32 12.70 21.66 26.96
C SER A 32 11.34 21.32 27.55
N GLU A 33 11.28 20.49 28.61
CA GLU A 33 10.04 19.96 29.19
C GLU A 33 9.03 21.04 29.65
N SER A 34 9.45 22.31 29.68
CA SER A 34 8.66 23.46 30.11
C SER A 34 8.22 24.42 28.99
N GLU A 35 8.68 24.25 27.75
CA GLU A 35 8.35 25.18 26.65
C GLU A 35 7.22 24.64 25.74
N ILE A 36 6.25 25.50 25.43
CA ILE A 36 5.17 25.19 24.50
C ILE A 36 5.75 25.01 23.09
N GLN A 37 5.37 23.93 22.42
CA GLN A 37 5.76 23.67 21.03
C GLN A 37 5.38 24.86 20.13
N LYS A 38 6.38 25.48 19.52
CA LYS A 38 6.19 26.56 18.54
C LYS A 38 5.93 25.96 17.17
N PHE A 39 4.97 26.55 16.46
CA PHE A 39 4.67 26.25 15.07
C PHE A 39 5.08 27.42 14.21
N VAL A 40 5.75 27.13 13.09
CA VAL A 40 6.17 28.12 12.10
C VAL A 40 5.47 27.86 10.77
N PRO A 41 5.07 28.92 10.04
CA PRO A 41 4.53 28.77 8.72
C PRO A 41 5.60 28.30 7.75
N LYS A 42 5.31 27.23 7.02
CA LYS A 42 6.16 26.68 5.97
C LYS A 42 5.40 26.66 4.67
N VAL A 43 5.99 27.26 3.64
CA VAL A 43 5.44 27.23 2.28
C VAL A 43 5.72 25.86 1.68
N ILE A 44 4.67 25.07 1.49
CA ILE A 44 4.73 23.77 0.84
C ILE A 44 4.39 23.94 -0.62
N ARG A 45 5.29 23.50 -1.49
CA ARG A 45 5.10 23.47 -2.94
C ARG A 45 4.94 22.04 -3.39
N ARG A 46 3.93 21.79 -4.21
CA ARG A 46 3.76 20.47 -4.82
C ARG A 46 4.87 20.21 -5.82
N LYS A 47 5.32 18.96 -5.89
CA LYS A 47 6.26 18.52 -6.93
C LYS A 47 5.63 18.66 -8.31
N ALA A 48 6.45 19.00 -9.30
CA ALA A 48 6.01 19.28 -10.66
C ALA A 48 5.35 18.06 -11.36
N ASP A 49 5.66 16.85 -10.92
CA ASP A 49 5.09 15.60 -11.43
C ASP A 49 3.72 15.24 -10.82
N LEU A 50 3.23 16.04 -9.87
CA LEU A 50 1.96 15.83 -9.15
C LEU A 50 0.95 16.97 -9.39
N VAL A 51 1.13 17.73 -10.47
CA VAL A 51 0.23 18.84 -10.84
C VAL A 51 -1.18 18.33 -11.17
N ASP A 52 -1.30 17.13 -11.75
CA ASP A 52 -2.58 16.49 -12.01
C ASP A 52 -3.13 15.79 -10.75
N ASP A 53 -4.23 16.34 -10.22
CA ASP A 53 -4.92 15.80 -9.04
C ASP A 53 -5.42 14.35 -9.24
N SER A 54 -5.66 13.94 -10.50
CA SER A 54 -6.10 12.57 -10.82
C SER A 54 -5.06 11.51 -10.46
N LEU A 55 -3.78 11.90 -10.42
CA LEU A 55 -2.65 11.01 -10.11
C LEU A 55 -2.41 10.86 -8.60
N LEU A 56 -2.93 11.77 -7.79
CA LEU A 56 -2.63 11.80 -6.35
C LEU A 56 -3.01 10.51 -5.61
N PRO A 57 -4.18 9.88 -5.84
CA PRO A 57 -4.51 8.62 -5.16
C PRO A 57 -3.55 7.48 -5.52
N VAL A 58 -3.11 7.42 -6.78
CA VAL A 58 -2.15 6.40 -7.26
C VAL A 58 -0.80 6.63 -6.61
N ARG A 59 -0.29 7.86 -6.65
CA ARG A 59 1.00 8.24 -6.06
C ARG A 59 1.06 8.08 -4.55
N HIS A 60 -0.03 8.42 -3.85
CA HIS A 60 -0.18 8.12 -2.43
C HIS A 60 -0.07 6.61 -2.17
N GLY A 61 -0.74 5.79 -2.98
CA GLY A 61 -0.66 4.32 -2.91
C GLY A 61 0.77 3.79 -3.07
N GLU A 62 1.50 4.29 -4.08
CA GLU A 62 2.89 3.93 -4.35
C GLU A 62 3.84 4.30 -3.19
N ILE A 63 3.72 5.52 -2.67
CA ILE A 63 4.56 6.02 -1.58
C ILE A 63 4.32 5.20 -0.31
N VAL A 64 3.05 5.05 0.10
CA VAL A 64 2.72 4.27 1.31
C VAL A 64 3.11 2.81 1.14
N GLY A 65 2.84 2.22 -0.02
CA GLY A 65 3.22 0.83 -0.31
C GLY A 65 4.74 0.61 -0.27
N SER A 66 5.51 1.55 -0.82
CA SER A 66 6.98 1.48 -0.84
C SER A 66 7.54 1.61 0.57
N LEU A 67 7.07 2.60 1.35
CA LEU A 67 7.50 2.79 2.73
C LEU A 67 7.26 1.55 3.59
N ILE A 68 6.08 0.93 3.47
CA ILE A 68 5.76 -0.28 4.22
C ILE A 68 6.67 -1.43 3.76
N LEU A 69 6.77 -1.67 2.45
CA LEU A 69 7.58 -2.76 1.92
C LEU A 69 9.06 -2.60 2.29
N ASP A 70 9.62 -1.40 2.12
CA ASP A 70 11.01 -1.10 2.45
C ASP A 70 11.28 -1.28 3.94
N ARG A 71 10.35 -0.85 4.80
CA ARG A 71 10.46 -1.07 6.25
C ARG A 71 10.41 -2.55 6.61
N LEU A 72 9.57 -3.34 5.95
CA LEU A 72 9.51 -4.79 6.16
C LEU A 72 10.82 -5.47 5.70
N ILE A 73 11.37 -5.05 4.56
CA ILE A 73 12.67 -5.56 4.07
C ILE A 73 13.80 -5.16 5.03
N GLU A 74 13.80 -3.94 5.55
CA GLU A 74 14.79 -3.46 6.51
C GLU A 74 14.78 -4.29 7.81
N ILE A 75 13.59 -4.56 8.36
CA ILE A 75 13.44 -5.29 9.63
C ILE A 75 13.70 -6.79 9.44
N PHE A 76 13.15 -7.41 8.39
CA PHE A 76 13.11 -8.87 8.25
C PHE A 76 14.08 -9.43 7.21
N GLY A 77 14.75 -8.60 6.41
CA GLY A 77 15.56 -9.03 5.26
C GLY A 77 16.74 -9.93 5.61
N ASN A 78 17.26 -9.83 6.84
CA ASN A 78 18.35 -10.68 7.35
C ASN A 78 17.86 -11.82 8.26
N THR A 79 16.55 -12.09 8.26
CA THR A 79 15.92 -13.12 9.09
C THR A 79 15.39 -14.28 8.24
N PRO A 80 15.10 -15.45 8.83
CA PRO A 80 14.41 -16.54 8.12
C PRO A 80 13.02 -16.15 7.58
N SER A 81 12.45 -15.03 8.04
CA SER A 81 11.17 -14.50 7.59
C SER A 81 11.31 -13.48 6.45
N ALA A 82 12.50 -13.32 5.86
CA ALA A 82 12.70 -12.43 4.73
C ALA A 82 11.75 -12.74 3.57
N ILE A 83 11.25 -11.69 2.92
CA ILE A 83 10.58 -11.83 1.62
C ILE A 83 11.61 -12.37 0.62
N PRO A 84 11.30 -13.42 -0.17
CA PRO A 84 12.21 -13.92 -1.18
C PRO A 84 12.73 -12.80 -2.09
N SER A 85 14.05 -12.74 -2.26
CA SER A 85 14.67 -11.75 -3.15
C SER A 85 14.28 -12.06 -4.60
N ILE A 86 13.63 -11.10 -5.25
CA ILE A 86 13.28 -11.15 -6.66
C ILE A 86 14.11 -10.10 -7.36
N PRO A 87 14.96 -10.46 -8.35
CA PRO A 87 15.68 -9.48 -9.12
C PRO A 87 14.71 -8.54 -9.83
N ASP A 88 15.02 -7.24 -9.84
CA ASP A 88 14.15 -6.23 -10.43
C ASP A 88 13.85 -6.55 -11.90
N GLY A 89 12.56 -6.52 -12.27
CA GLY A 89 12.11 -6.77 -13.64
C GLY A 89 12.20 -8.24 -14.10
N SER A 90 12.55 -9.19 -13.23
CA SER A 90 12.78 -10.60 -13.61
C SER A 90 11.53 -11.37 -14.01
N ARG A 91 10.32 -10.86 -13.70
CA ARG A 91 9.02 -11.48 -14.00
C ARG A 91 8.98 -12.97 -13.61
N PRO A 92 9.11 -13.30 -12.31
CA PRO A 92 9.19 -14.67 -11.82
C PRO A 92 7.91 -15.46 -12.05
N SER A 93 8.00 -16.80 -12.00
CA SER A 93 6.86 -17.69 -12.20
C SER A 93 5.75 -17.50 -11.16
N THR A 94 4.54 -17.96 -11.50
CA THR A 94 3.36 -17.87 -10.63
C THR A 94 3.61 -18.48 -9.25
N GLN A 95 4.34 -19.59 -9.16
CA GLN A 95 4.66 -20.25 -7.88
C GLN A 95 5.58 -19.40 -7.01
N ILE A 96 6.63 -18.80 -7.59
CA ILE A 96 7.54 -17.90 -6.85
C ILE A 96 6.77 -16.67 -6.38
N LEU A 97 5.93 -16.11 -7.25
CA LEU A 97 5.13 -14.93 -6.93
C LEU A 97 4.11 -15.21 -5.83
N LEU A 98 3.43 -16.36 -5.89
CA LEU A 98 2.50 -16.81 -4.86
C LEU A 98 3.18 -16.96 -3.51
N ALA A 99 4.35 -17.62 -3.46
CA ALA A 99 5.14 -17.78 -2.24
C ALA A 99 5.60 -16.42 -1.67
N THR A 100 6.01 -15.50 -2.55
CA THR A 100 6.45 -14.16 -2.17
C THR A 100 5.30 -13.33 -1.59
N LEU A 101 4.13 -13.36 -2.23
CA LEU A 101 2.93 -12.70 -1.74
C LEU A 101 2.45 -13.31 -0.41
N GLN A 102 2.52 -14.64 -0.26
CA GLN A 102 2.21 -15.30 1.01
C GLN A 102 3.18 -14.87 2.11
N GLN A 103 4.48 -14.72 1.79
CA GLN A 103 5.44 -14.23 2.78
C GLN A 103 5.17 -12.78 3.18
N LEU A 104 4.77 -11.92 2.23
CA LEU A 104 4.32 -10.56 2.55
C LEU A 104 3.10 -10.59 3.49
N VAL A 105 2.11 -11.46 3.25
CA VAL A 105 0.97 -11.65 4.17
C VAL A 105 1.43 -12.09 5.56
N ASN A 106 2.33 -13.06 5.63
CA ASN A 106 2.87 -13.56 6.90
C ASN A 106 3.53 -12.44 7.71
N LEU A 107 4.28 -11.55 7.05
CA LEU A 107 4.89 -10.39 7.71
C LEU A 107 3.85 -9.40 8.24
N PHE A 108 2.77 -9.15 7.50
CA PHE A 108 1.67 -8.33 8.00
C PHE A 108 1.04 -8.97 9.27
N VAL A 109 0.81 -10.28 9.26
CA VAL A 109 0.27 -11.03 10.41
C VAL A 109 1.22 -10.97 11.62
N ILE A 110 2.53 -11.21 11.42
CA ILE A 110 3.54 -11.18 12.49
C ILE A 110 3.63 -9.80 13.14
N ASN A 111 3.45 -8.72 12.37
CA ASN A 111 3.39 -7.35 12.90
C ASN A 111 2.02 -6.99 13.53
N GLY A 112 1.13 -7.97 13.71
CA GLY A 112 -0.18 -7.77 14.35
C GLY A 112 -1.18 -7.01 13.48
N PHE A 113 -0.95 -6.89 12.16
CA PHE A 113 -1.88 -6.20 11.28
C PHE A 113 -3.19 -6.96 11.09
N ALA A 114 -3.13 -8.28 11.04
CA ALA A 114 -4.29 -9.17 10.89
C ALA A 114 -4.09 -10.41 11.75
N TRP A 115 -5.19 -11.09 12.10
CA TRP A 115 -5.12 -12.32 12.88
C TRP A 115 -4.58 -13.48 12.04
N GLU A 116 -5.03 -13.56 10.79
CA GLU A 116 -4.64 -14.59 9.84
C GLU A 116 -4.66 -14.01 8.42
N GLY A 117 -3.96 -14.68 7.49
CA GLY A 117 -4.08 -14.33 6.09
C GLY A 117 -3.54 -15.40 5.15
N ASN A 118 -4.12 -15.45 3.95
CA ASN A 118 -3.72 -16.40 2.93
C ASN A 118 -3.78 -15.80 1.54
N VAL A 119 -2.95 -16.31 0.64
CA VAL A 119 -2.93 -15.99 -0.79
C VAL A 119 -3.30 -17.26 -1.57
N SER A 120 -4.21 -17.13 -2.53
CA SER A 120 -4.56 -18.21 -3.44
C SER A 120 -4.55 -17.74 -4.88
N LEU A 121 -4.05 -18.60 -5.77
CA LEU A 121 -4.17 -18.41 -7.21
C LEU A 121 -5.62 -18.74 -7.62
N THR A 122 -6.32 -17.76 -8.17
CA THR A 122 -7.73 -17.90 -8.59
C THR A 122 -7.80 -18.30 -10.07
N LYS A 123 -6.89 -17.77 -10.87
CA LYS A 123 -6.75 -18.10 -12.28
C LYS A 123 -5.27 -18.07 -12.67
N GLU A 124 -4.78 -19.12 -13.32
CA GLU A 124 -3.45 -19.12 -13.89
C GLU A 124 -3.47 -18.42 -15.26
N GLY A 125 -2.49 -17.56 -15.50
CA GLY A 125 -2.31 -16.90 -16.80
C GLY A 125 -1.98 -17.89 -17.91
N THR A 126 -2.24 -17.50 -19.16
CA THR A 126 -1.98 -18.36 -20.33
C THR A 126 -0.48 -18.64 -20.44
N LYS A 127 -0.07 -19.92 -20.53
CA LYS A 127 1.33 -20.40 -20.65
C LYS A 127 2.13 -19.88 -21.86
N LEU A 128 1.61 -18.91 -22.62
CA LEU A 128 2.25 -18.36 -23.81
C LEU A 128 3.60 -17.68 -23.52
N MET A 129 3.86 -17.30 -22.26
CA MET A 129 5.16 -16.84 -21.77
C MET A 129 5.71 -17.89 -20.80
N LEU A 130 6.54 -18.83 -21.27
CA LEU A 130 7.20 -19.82 -20.40
C LEU A 130 7.97 -19.11 -19.28
N GLY A 131 7.56 -19.34 -18.03
CA GLY A 131 8.24 -18.80 -16.83
C GLY A 131 7.65 -17.50 -16.26
N SER A 132 6.65 -16.88 -16.90
CA SER A 132 6.00 -15.66 -16.41
C SER A 132 4.63 -15.93 -15.79
N ALA A 133 4.26 -15.15 -14.78
CA ALA A 133 2.96 -15.14 -14.12
C ALA A 133 1.94 -14.20 -14.80
N ALA A 134 2.31 -13.54 -15.91
CA ALA A 134 1.43 -12.60 -16.62
C ALA A 134 0.06 -13.20 -16.95
N GLY A 135 -1.00 -12.44 -16.70
CA GLY A 135 -2.40 -12.87 -16.86
C GLY A 135 -2.96 -13.68 -15.69
N SER A 136 -2.17 -13.96 -14.65
CA SER A 136 -2.63 -14.65 -13.45
C SER A 136 -3.45 -13.74 -12.54
N GLU A 137 -4.45 -14.32 -11.87
CA GLU A 137 -5.30 -13.66 -10.89
C GLU A 137 -5.05 -14.25 -9.50
N PHE A 138 -4.75 -13.37 -8.54
CA PHE A 138 -4.50 -13.73 -7.16
C PHE A 138 -5.62 -13.19 -6.28
N THR A 139 -6.02 -13.99 -5.29
CA THR A 139 -6.89 -13.56 -4.20
C THR A 139 -6.10 -13.61 -2.91
N VAL A 140 -6.09 -12.53 -2.16
CA VAL A 140 -5.55 -12.44 -0.81
C VAL A 140 -6.70 -12.22 0.16
N LYS A 141 -6.73 -12.99 1.24
CA LYS A 141 -7.69 -12.79 2.32
C LYS A 141 -6.93 -12.49 3.61
N LEU A 142 -7.36 -11.46 4.32
CA LEU A 142 -6.89 -11.11 5.66
C LEU A 142 -8.07 -11.19 6.62
N SER A 143 -7.90 -11.93 7.71
CA SER A 143 -8.90 -12.07 8.77
C SER A 143 -8.67 -11.03 9.86
N SER A 144 -9.73 -10.28 10.18
CA SER A 144 -9.77 -9.22 11.18
C SER A 144 -8.59 -8.23 11.08
N PRO A 145 -8.34 -7.60 9.92
CA PRO A 145 -7.25 -6.63 9.80
C PRO A 145 -7.52 -5.39 10.64
N ALA A 146 -6.47 -4.74 11.13
CA ALA A 146 -6.51 -3.53 11.94
C ALA A 146 -7.27 -2.37 11.25
N THR A 147 -7.35 -2.40 9.91
CA THR A 147 -8.05 -1.41 9.10
C THR A 147 -9.50 -1.74 8.80
N LEU A 148 -10.02 -2.91 9.17
CA LEU A 148 -11.34 -3.42 8.74
C LEU A 148 -12.45 -2.38 8.80
N TRP A 149 -12.70 -1.82 9.99
CA TRP A 149 -13.76 -0.83 10.21
C TRP A 149 -13.58 0.43 9.37
N SER A 150 -12.35 0.93 9.32
CA SER A 150 -12.03 2.12 8.53
C SER A 150 -12.13 1.88 7.03
N GLY A 151 -11.73 0.70 6.55
CA GLY A 151 -11.82 0.27 5.16
C GLY A 151 -13.28 0.13 4.72
N GLN A 152 -14.12 -0.50 5.53
CA GLN A 152 -15.56 -0.61 5.31
C GLN A 152 -16.22 0.77 5.20
N ALA A 153 -15.92 1.68 6.13
CA ALA A 153 -16.48 3.03 6.13
C ALA A 153 -16.04 3.84 4.90
N LEU A 154 -14.78 3.76 4.49
CA LEU A 154 -14.27 4.44 3.29
C LEU A 154 -14.89 3.86 2.00
N LYS A 155 -15.05 2.54 1.94
CA LYS A 155 -15.70 1.87 0.80
C LYS A 155 -17.16 2.29 0.64
N GLN A 156 -17.92 2.34 1.74
CA GLN A 156 -19.31 2.83 1.72
C GLN A 156 -19.41 4.27 1.23
N ARG A 157 -18.42 5.11 1.57
CA ARG A 157 -18.32 6.50 1.09
C ARG A 157 -17.76 6.64 -0.33
N LYS A 158 -17.44 5.53 -1.01
CA LYS A 158 -16.82 5.53 -2.35
C LYS A 158 -15.56 6.41 -2.42
N ALA A 159 -14.75 6.39 -1.35
CA ALA A 159 -13.52 7.18 -1.27
C ALA A 159 -12.51 6.74 -2.34
N LYS A 160 -11.83 7.71 -2.97
CA LYS A 160 -10.76 7.44 -3.96
C LYS A 160 -9.54 6.72 -3.35
N THR A 161 -9.28 6.98 -2.07
CA THR A 161 -8.16 6.41 -1.32
C THR A 161 -8.72 5.51 -0.22
N LEU A 162 -8.33 4.23 -0.22
CA LEU A 162 -8.75 3.23 0.77
C LEU A 162 -7.63 2.93 1.78
N ASN A 163 -7.97 2.24 2.87
CA ASN A 163 -7.03 1.77 3.91
C ASN A 163 -6.49 0.36 3.62
N ASP A 164 -6.26 0.06 2.34
CA ASP A 164 -5.81 -1.22 1.80
C ASP A 164 -4.27 -1.34 1.82
N PHE A 165 -3.66 -1.20 2.99
CA PHE A 165 -2.19 -1.17 3.13
C PHE A 165 -1.47 -2.37 2.54
N PHE A 166 -2.06 -3.56 2.67
CA PHE A 166 -1.53 -4.76 2.04
C PHE A 166 -1.50 -4.62 0.51
N MET A 167 -2.61 -4.20 -0.10
CA MET A 167 -2.70 -4.06 -1.55
C MET A 167 -1.73 -3.01 -2.09
N LYS A 168 -1.53 -1.90 -1.38
CA LYS A 168 -0.51 -0.89 -1.73
C LYS A 168 0.90 -1.49 -1.74
N SER A 169 1.24 -2.24 -0.70
CA SER A 169 2.56 -2.89 -0.58
C SER A 169 2.75 -3.98 -1.64
N ALA A 170 1.71 -4.78 -1.89
CA ALA A 170 1.71 -5.81 -2.92
C ALA A 170 1.88 -5.22 -4.33
N LYS A 171 1.22 -4.10 -4.66
CA LYS A 171 1.41 -3.41 -5.94
C LYS A 171 2.87 -3.01 -6.17
N VAL A 172 3.53 -2.47 -5.15
CA VAL A 172 4.95 -2.08 -5.25
C VAL A 172 5.84 -3.31 -5.39
N LEU A 173 5.59 -4.37 -4.62
CA LEU A 173 6.32 -5.63 -4.75
C LEU A 173 6.19 -6.21 -6.17
N LEU A 174 4.99 -6.23 -6.73
CA LEU A 174 4.71 -6.71 -8.08
C LEU A 174 5.39 -5.84 -9.14
N ALA A 175 5.36 -4.51 -8.96
CA ALA A 175 6.05 -3.57 -9.84
C ALA A 175 7.57 -3.80 -9.85
N ARG A 176 8.19 -4.01 -8.67
CA ARG A 176 9.62 -4.37 -8.55
C ARG A 176 9.91 -5.70 -9.24
N ALA A 177 9.01 -6.67 -9.11
CA ALA A 177 9.10 -7.96 -9.82
C ALA A 177 8.89 -7.85 -11.35
N GLY A 178 8.55 -6.67 -11.89
CA GLY A 178 8.34 -6.43 -13.32
C GLY A 178 6.91 -6.68 -13.81
N TYR A 179 5.94 -6.73 -12.91
CA TYR A 179 4.52 -6.90 -13.23
C TYR A 179 3.73 -5.62 -13.07
N ILE A 180 2.73 -5.44 -13.92
CA ILE A 180 1.75 -4.34 -13.80
C ILE A 180 0.44 -4.93 -13.31
N VAL A 181 -0.15 -4.35 -12.27
CA VAL A 181 -1.49 -4.73 -11.81
C VAL A 181 -2.52 -4.10 -12.74
N THR A 182 -3.20 -4.92 -13.54
CA THR A 182 -4.18 -4.46 -14.55
C THR A 182 -5.59 -4.31 -13.97
N SER A 183 -5.90 -5.11 -12.96
CA SER A 183 -7.14 -5.02 -12.20
C SER A 183 -6.84 -5.23 -10.72
N ALA A 184 -7.52 -4.48 -9.86
CA ALA A 184 -7.46 -4.69 -8.43
C ALA A 184 -8.81 -4.31 -7.81
N SER A 185 -9.31 -5.14 -6.91
CA SER A 185 -10.47 -4.84 -6.09
C SER A 185 -10.22 -5.23 -4.65
N THR A 186 -10.74 -4.40 -3.74
CA THR A 186 -10.74 -4.68 -2.30
C THR A 186 -12.18 -4.78 -1.83
N GLU A 187 -12.51 -5.94 -1.27
CA GLU A 187 -13.80 -6.25 -0.69
C GLU A 187 -13.67 -6.43 0.81
N TYR A 188 -14.66 -5.95 1.55
CA TYR A 188 -14.75 -6.17 2.97
C TYR A 188 -16.04 -6.95 3.21
N THR A 189 -15.92 -8.15 3.76
CA THR A 189 -17.05 -9.04 4.01
C THR A 189 -16.93 -9.60 5.41
N ASN A 190 -17.95 -9.40 6.25
CA ASN A 190 -17.92 -9.77 7.67
C ASN A 190 -16.66 -9.21 8.37
N ASN A 191 -15.79 -10.09 8.84
CA ASN A 191 -14.53 -9.76 9.48
C ASN A 191 -13.31 -9.85 8.54
N GLN A 192 -13.50 -9.93 7.22
CA GLN A 192 -12.42 -10.17 6.26
C GLN A 192 -12.22 -8.98 5.33
N GLU A 193 -10.96 -8.74 4.98
CA GLU A 193 -10.56 -7.98 3.80
C GLU A 193 -10.10 -8.98 2.72
N ILE A 194 -10.71 -8.88 1.54
CA ILE A 194 -10.46 -9.74 0.39
C ILE A 194 -9.94 -8.85 -0.74
N ASN A 195 -8.68 -9.01 -1.10
CA ASN A 195 -8.04 -8.31 -2.20
C ASN A 195 -7.93 -9.25 -3.40
N LYS A 196 -8.49 -8.88 -4.54
CA LYS A 196 -8.35 -9.62 -5.80
C LYS A 196 -7.61 -8.76 -6.80
N PHE A 197 -6.64 -9.32 -7.50
CA PHE A 197 -5.91 -8.58 -8.52
C PHE A 197 -5.40 -9.47 -9.64
N THR A 198 -5.36 -8.90 -10.84
CA THR A 198 -4.77 -9.51 -12.04
C THR A 198 -3.48 -8.78 -12.39
N ILE A 199 -2.47 -9.52 -12.82
CA ILE A 199 -1.19 -8.98 -13.26
C ILE A 199 -1.00 -9.15 -14.77
N ALA A 200 -0.22 -8.27 -15.38
CA ALA A 200 0.29 -8.37 -16.74
C ALA A 200 1.81 -8.22 -16.75
#